data_AF-A0A2G5MED5-F1
#
_entry.id   AF-A0A2G5MED5-F1
#
_cell.length_a   1.000
_cell.length_b   1.000
_cell.length_c   1.000
_cell.angle_alpha   90.00
_cell.angle_beta   90.00
_cell.angle_gamma   90.00
#
_symmetry.space_group_name_H-M   'P 1'
#
loop_
_entity.id
_entity.type
_entity.pdbx_description
1 polymer ?
#
loop_
_entity_poly.entity_id
_entity_poly.type
_entity_poly.pdbx_seq_one_letter_code
_entity_poly.pdbx_strand_id
1 'polypeptide(L)'
;MINAKLMQMVIAASNDGIVVAEREGKDKPLIYVNPAFERLTGYTLDEILYQDCRFLQSGDRDQPALMAIRDALENGGTCREILRNYRKDGSHFWNELSLSTVYNAADKQTYFVGVQKDVTLQVKAQQRVAQLEGELAQVKAELAALRATSGLNKT
;
A
#
# COMPACT_ATOMS: atom_id res chain seq x y z
N MET A 1 4.70 -31.01 -12.13
CA MET A 1 4.56 -30.66 -10.70
C MET A 1 5.20 -29.31 -10.46
N ILE A 2 4.60 -28.49 -9.59
CA ILE A 2 5.20 -27.23 -9.15
C ILE A 2 6.46 -27.55 -8.32
N ASN A 3 7.57 -26.88 -8.59
CA ASN A 3 8.83 -27.03 -7.88
C ASN A 3 9.39 -25.66 -7.44
N ALA A 4 10.44 -25.64 -6.63
CA ALA A 4 11.03 -24.41 -6.09
C ALA A 4 11.46 -23.43 -7.19
N LYS A 5 12.05 -23.93 -8.28
CA LYS A 5 12.49 -23.10 -9.41
C LYS A 5 11.31 -22.42 -10.11
N LEU A 6 10.22 -23.15 -10.33
CA LEU A 6 9.00 -22.59 -10.91
C LEU A 6 8.38 -21.54 -9.97
N MET A 7 8.33 -21.80 -8.66
CA MET A 7 7.84 -20.83 -7.68
C MET A 7 8.66 -19.53 -7.68
N GLN A 8 9.99 -19.62 -7.72
CA GLN A 8 10.86 -18.44 -7.87
C GLN A 8 10.58 -17.66 -9.15
N MET A 9 10.41 -18.35 -10.28
CA MET A 9 10.06 -17.70 -11.56
C MET A 9 8.70 -17.00 -11.50
N VAL A 10 7.71 -17.61 -10.85
CA VAL A 10 6.37 -17.02 -10.66
C VAL A 10 6.45 -15.75 -9.81
N ILE A 11 7.19 -15.78 -8.70
CA ILE A 11 7.37 -14.60 -7.83
C ILE A 11 8.11 -13.47 -8.57
N ALA A 12 9.16 -13.82 -9.33
CA ALA A 12 9.93 -12.86 -10.11
C ALA A 12 9.13 -12.24 -11.27
N ALA A 13 8.19 -12.99 -11.84
CA ALA A 13 7.32 -12.53 -12.93
C ALA A 13 6.09 -11.73 -12.45
N SER A 14 5.87 -11.62 -11.14
CA SER A 14 4.80 -10.79 -10.58
C SER A 14 4.97 -9.32 -10.99
N ASN A 15 3.84 -8.64 -11.24
CA ASN A 15 3.81 -7.20 -11.46
C ASN A 15 3.83 -6.41 -10.14
N ASP A 16 3.36 -7.03 -9.06
CA ASP A 16 3.35 -6.43 -7.73
C ASP A 16 4.67 -6.72 -7.02
N GLY A 17 5.11 -5.76 -6.20
CA GLY A 17 6.29 -5.91 -5.37
C GLY A 17 6.05 -7.00 -4.33
N ILE A 18 7.01 -7.91 -4.17
CA ILE A 18 6.96 -8.98 -3.18
C ILE A 18 8.24 -8.94 -2.38
N VAL A 19 8.10 -8.95 -1.06
CA VAL A 19 9.21 -8.99 -0.13
C VAL A 19 9.00 -10.09 0.92
N VAL A 20 10.10 -10.65 1.40
CA VAL A 20 10.11 -11.54 2.56
C VAL A 20 11.04 -10.96 3.61
N ALA A 21 10.56 -10.88 4.84
CA ALA A 21 11.37 -10.60 6.01
C ALA A 21 11.33 -11.78 6.98
N GLU A 22 12.33 -11.87 7.84
CA GLU A 22 12.35 -12.84 8.93
C GLU A 22 12.35 -12.14 10.28
N ARG A 23 11.91 -12.83 11.33
CA ARG A 23 11.92 -12.28 12.69
C ARG A 23 13.31 -12.42 13.31
N GLU A 24 13.99 -11.30 13.54
CA GLU A 24 15.23 -11.26 14.31
C GLU A 24 15.04 -10.41 15.57
N GLY A 25 14.67 -11.07 16.68
CA GLY A 25 14.32 -10.38 17.91
C GLY A 25 13.13 -9.43 17.72
N LYS A 26 13.38 -8.12 17.83
CA LYS A 26 12.38 -7.06 17.58
C LYS A 26 12.36 -6.60 16.12
N ASP A 27 13.44 -6.83 15.41
CA ASP A 27 13.62 -6.39 14.03
C ASP A 27 13.09 -7.42 13.04
N LYS A 28 12.85 -6.94 11.82
CA LYS A 28 12.23 -7.71 10.73
C LYS A 28 13.01 -7.44 9.44
N PRO A 29 14.29 -7.81 9.39
CA PRO A 29 15.13 -7.57 8.23
C PRO A 29 14.53 -8.21 6.98
N LEU A 30 14.55 -7.47 5.87
CA LEU A 30 14.27 -8.02 4.56
C LEU A 30 15.36 -9.03 4.16
N ILE A 31 14.95 -10.23 3.77
CA ILE A 31 15.82 -11.30 3.28
C ILE A 31 15.63 -11.58 1.79
N TYR A 32 14.56 -11.05 1.20
CA TYR A 32 14.27 -11.17 -0.22
C TYR A 32 13.38 -10.01 -0.69
N VAL A 33 13.64 -9.53 -1.90
CA VAL A 33 12.70 -8.71 -2.68
C VAL A 33 12.68 -9.20 -4.13
N ASN A 34 11.54 -9.06 -4.79
CA ASN A 34 11.43 -9.37 -6.22
C ASN A 34 11.77 -8.14 -7.11
N PRO A 35 12.03 -8.34 -8.41
CA PRO A 35 12.34 -7.23 -9.32
C PRO A 35 11.24 -6.17 -9.44
N ALA A 36 9.98 -6.53 -9.20
CA ALA A 36 8.87 -5.57 -9.22
C ALA A 36 8.94 -4.58 -8.05
N PHE A 37 9.36 -5.04 -6.87
CA PHE A 37 9.58 -4.17 -5.72
C PHE A 37 10.68 -3.13 -6.00
N GLU A 38 11.77 -3.56 -6.63
CA GLU A 38 12.87 -2.66 -7.00
C GLU A 38 12.40 -1.59 -7.98
N ARG A 39 11.66 -1.99 -9.03
CA ARG A 39 11.07 -1.04 -10.00
C ARG A 39 10.07 -0.09 -9.34
N LEU A 40 9.26 -0.60 -8.41
CA LEU A 40 8.24 0.18 -7.72
C LEU A 40 8.86 1.25 -6.83
N THR A 41 9.92 0.92 -6.10
CA THR A 41 10.46 1.75 -5.02
C THR A 41 11.73 2.52 -5.40
N GLY A 42 12.44 2.07 -6.45
CA GLY A 42 13.73 2.61 -6.87
C GLY A 42 14.92 2.14 -6.04
N TYR A 43 14.70 1.28 -5.04
CA TYR A 43 15.76 0.65 -4.26
C TYR A 43 16.17 -0.68 -4.86
N THR A 44 17.47 -0.96 -4.85
CA THR A 44 17.99 -2.29 -5.21
C THR A 44 18.04 -3.20 -3.98
N LEU A 45 17.99 -4.52 -4.18
CA LEU A 45 18.11 -5.50 -3.10
C LEU A 45 19.34 -5.23 -2.21
N ASP A 46 20.50 -4.97 -2.81
CA ASP A 46 21.75 -4.75 -2.10
C ASP A 46 21.70 -3.53 -1.15
N GLU A 47 20.87 -2.54 -1.47
CA GLU A 47 20.73 -1.34 -0.65
C GLU A 47 19.83 -1.54 0.58
N ILE A 48 18.91 -2.52 0.53
CA ILE A 48 17.83 -2.68 1.52
C ILE A 48 17.82 -4.04 2.20
N LEU A 49 18.70 -4.95 1.79
CA LEU A 49 18.90 -6.23 2.45
C LEU A 49 19.21 -5.98 3.92
N TYR A 50 18.59 -6.75 4.80
CA TYR A 50 18.68 -6.62 6.26
C TYR A 50 18.13 -5.33 6.87
N GLN A 51 17.41 -4.51 6.10
CA GLN A 51 16.69 -3.36 6.64
C GLN A 51 15.21 -3.67 6.89
N ASP A 52 14.61 -2.95 7.83
CA ASP A 52 13.16 -3.01 8.04
C ASP A 52 12.45 -2.15 6.99
N CYS A 53 11.45 -2.74 6.32
CA CYS A 53 10.69 -2.14 5.22
C CYS A 53 9.99 -0.80 5.59
N ARG A 54 9.94 -0.44 6.88
CA ARG A 54 9.48 0.88 7.35
C ARG A 54 10.25 2.07 6.76
N PHE A 55 11.41 1.87 6.11
CA PHE A 55 12.11 2.95 5.39
C PHE A 55 11.21 3.61 4.33
N LEU A 56 10.29 2.84 3.71
CA LEU A 56 9.33 3.37 2.73
C LEU A 56 8.34 4.38 3.33
N GLN A 57 8.22 4.48 4.66
CA GLN A 57 7.32 5.43 5.30
C GLN A 57 7.95 6.84 5.37
N SER A 58 9.27 6.98 5.24
CA SER A 58 9.99 8.27 5.27
C SER A 58 9.56 9.22 6.42
N GLY A 59 9.23 8.67 7.59
CA GLY A 59 8.78 9.44 8.76
C GLY A 59 7.25 9.62 8.89
N ASP A 60 6.46 9.29 7.87
CA ASP A 60 4.99 9.32 7.89
C ASP A 60 4.41 8.13 8.69
N ARG A 61 4.60 8.18 10.01
CA ARG A 61 4.31 7.07 10.94
C ARG A 61 2.97 7.16 11.67
N ASP A 62 2.26 8.27 11.47
CA ASP A 62 0.96 8.57 12.10
C ASP A 62 -0.20 8.31 11.12
N GLN A 63 -0.13 7.17 10.42
CA GLN A 63 -1.16 6.73 9.49
C GLN A 63 -2.04 5.66 10.16
N PRO A 64 -3.38 5.74 10.07
CA PRO A 64 -4.28 4.76 10.68
C PRO A 64 -4.00 3.31 10.25
N ALA A 65 -3.68 3.11 8.97
CA ALA A 65 -3.30 1.82 8.38
C ALA A 65 -2.15 1.10 9.13
N LEU A 66 -1.24 1.86 9.76
CA LEU A 66 -0.09 1.29 10.45
C LEU A 66 -0.48 0.53 11.73
N MET A 67 -1.68 0.78 12.28
CA MET A 67 -2.16 0.04 13.46
C MET A 67 -2.40 -1.44 13.12
N ALA A 68 -3.14 -1.71 12.05
CA ALA A 68 -3.42 -3.09 11.60
C ALA A 68 -2.15 -3.81 11.15
N ILE A 69 -1.22 -3.09 10.50
CA ILE A 69 0.08 -3.65 10.11
C ILE A 69 0.89 -4.06 11.34
N ARG A 70 1.00 -3.19 12.36
CA ARG A 70 1.72 -3.50 13.61
C ARG A 70 1.12 -4.70 14.33
N ASP A 71 -0.22 -4.74 14.42
CA ASP A 71 -0.95 -5.86 15.02
C ASP A 71 -0.65 -7.18 14.31
N ALA A 72 -0.76 -7.23 12.98
CA ALA A 72 -0.43 -8.42 12.20
C ALA A 72 1.04 -8.84 12.36
N LEU A 73 1.97 -7.88 12.46
CA LEU A 73 3.39 -8.19 12.69
C LEU A 73 3.66 -8.75 14.08
N GLU A 74 2.97 -8.27 15.12
CA GLU A 74 3.21 -8.63 16.52
C GLU A 74 2.45 -9.89 16.94
N ASN A 75 1.17 -9.96 16.61
CA ASN A 75 0.25 -11.02 17.04
C ASN A 75 0.09 -12.11 15.97
N GLY A 76 0.66 -11.91 14.78
CA GLY A 76 0.50 -12.80 13.64
C GLY A 76 -0.80 -12.54 12.87
N GLY A 77 -0.99 -13.29 11.79
CA GLY A 77 -2.15 -13.20 10.91
C GLY A 77 -1.86 -12.48 9.60
N THR A 78 -2.89 -11.81 9.08
CA THR A 78 -2.85 -11.14 7.78
C THR A 78 -3.57 -9.80 7.84
N CYS A 79 -3.08 -8.79 7.11
CA CYS A 79 -3.80 -7.55 6.90
C CYS A 79 -3.66 -7.08 5.46
N ARG A 80 -4.57 -6.21 5.01
CA ARG A 80 -4.49 -5.52 3.73
C ARG A 80 -4.87 -4.07 3.93
N GLU A 81 -3.90 -3.18 3.76
CA GLU A 81 -4.06 -1.77 4.09
C GLU A 81 -3.53 -0.88 2.97
N ILE A 82 -4.12 0.31 2.82
CA ILE A 82 -3.62 1.34 1.92
C ILE A 82 -2.92 2.41 2.75
N LEU A 83 -1.65 2.66 2.46
CA LEU A 83 -0.82 3.64 3.17
C LEU A 83 0.04 4.43 2.20
N ARG A 84 0.51 5.59 2.67
CA ARG A 84 1.44 6.46 1.96
C ARG A 84 2.84 5.94 2.14
N ASN A 85 3.51 5.71 1.03
CA ASN A 85 4.92 5.35 0.97
C ASN A 85 5.67 6.29 0.02
N TYR A 86 6.98 6.29 0.15
CA TYR A 86 7.89 7.18 -0.54
C TYR A 86 8.99 6.35 -1.19
N ARG A 87 9.22 6.61 -2.47
CA ARG A 87 10.28 5.98 -3.24
C ARG A 87 11.63 6.59 -2.87
N LYS A 88 12.70 5.97 -3.37
CA LYS A 88 14.08 6.46 -3.19
C LYS A 88 14.30 7.89 -3.66
N ASP A 89 13.60 8.30 -4.73
CA ASP A 89 13.64 9.67 -5.25
C ASP A 89 12.79 10.67 -4.44
N GLY A 90 12.16 10.23 -3.35
CA GLY A 90 11.27 11.01 -2.51
C GLY A 90 9.83 11.11 -3.04
N SER A 91 9.53 10.57 -4.22
CA SER A 91 8.18 10.62 -4.78
C SER A 91 7.21 9.78 -3.95
N HIS A 92 6.06 10.40 -3.66
CA HIS A 92 4.98 9.75 -2.93
C HIS A 92 4.18 8.79 -3.82
N PHE A 93 3.76 7.66 -3.25
CA PHE A 93 2.76 6.77 -3.84
C PHE A 93 1.85 6.16 -2.78
N TRP A 94 0.62 5.84 -3.19
CA TRP A 94 -0.29 5.03 -2.38
C TRP A 94 0.03 3.56 -2.60
N ASN A 95 0.50 2.92 -1.53
CA ASN A 95 0.80 1.51 -1.50
C ASN A 95 -0.39 0.75 -0.90
N GLU A 96 -0.97 -0.20 -1.64
CA GLU A 96 -1.79 -1.25 -1.03
C GLU A 96 -0.84 -2.37 -0.59
N LEU A 97 -0.65 -2.51 0.71
CA LEU A 97 0.16 -3.54 1.33
C LEU A 97 -0.72 -4.70 1.78
N SER A 98 -0.53 -5.87 1.19
CA SER A 98 -1.00 -7.15 1.74
C SER A 98 0.13 -7.79 2.54
N LEU A 99 -0.07 -8.00 3.84
CA LEU A 99 0.90 -8.60 4.74
C LEU A 99 0.38 -9.94 5.24
N SER A 100 1.27 -10.94 5.34
CA SER A 100 0.97 -12.23 5.93
C SER A 100 2.14 -12.76 6.75
N THR A 101 1.85 -13.28 7.95
CA THR A 101 2.85 -13.95 8.78
C THR A 101 2.81 -15.46 8.57
N VAL A 102 3.97 -16.09 8.41
CA VAL A 102 4.09 -17.52 8.18
C VAL A 102 5.08 -18.10 9.18
N TYR A 103 4.60 -18.99 10.06
CA TYR A 103 5.49 -19.74 10.95
C TYR A 103 5.95 -21.02 10.27
N ASN A 104 7.26 -21.15 10.05
CA ASN A 104 7.87 -22.38 9.58
C ASN A 104 8.30 -23.24 10.78
N ALA A 105 7.59 -24.35 11.00
CA ALA A 105 7.88 -25.28 12.08
C ALA A 105 9.23 -26.00 11.92
N ALA A 106 9.71 -26.21 10.69
CA ALA A 106 11.00 -26.86 10.45
C ALA A 106 12.18 -25.98 10.90
N ASP A 107 12.10 -24.68 10.57
CA ASP A 107 13.13 -23.70 10.91
C ASP A 107 12.92 -23.09 12.30
N LYS A 108 11.77 -23.36 12.93
CA LYS A 108 11.29 -22.70 14.16
C LYS A 108 11.30 -21.17 14.03
N GLN A 109 10.97 -20.68 12.84
CA GLN A 109 11.15 -19.29 12.46
C GLN A 109 9.87 -18.69 11.88
N THR A 110 9.61 -17.42 12.20
CA THR A 110 8.50 -16.65 11.62
C THR A 110 9.00 -15.78 10.48
N TYR A 111 8.36 -15.93 9.33
CA TYR A 111 8.55 -15.09 8.15
C TYR A 111 7.37 -14.14 7.97
N PHE A 112 7.63 -13.02 7.32
CA PHE A 112 6.65 -12.02 6.94
C PHE A 112 6.70 -11.83 5.44
N VAL A 113 5.56 -12.03 4.77
CA VAL A 113 5.42 -11.83 3.33
C VAL A 113 4.63 -10.55 3.11
N GLY A 114 5.25 -9.58 2.44
CA GLY A 114 4.62 -8.33 2.05
C GLY A 114 4.44 -8.28 0.53
N VAL A 115 3.24 -7.94 0.08
CA VAL A 115 2.93 -7.67 -1.33
C VAL A 115 2.51 -6.21 -1.46
N GLN A 116 3.23 -5.43 -2.27
CA GLN A 116 3.04 -4.00 -2.46
C GLN A 116 2.53 -3.71 -3.87
N LYS A 117 1.42 -2.98 -3.94
CA LYS A 117 0.83 -2.55 -5.20
C LYS A 117 0.65 -1.03 -5.21
N ASP A 118 1.13 -0.39 -6.26
CA ASP A 118 0.87 1.03 -6.48
C ASP A 118 -0.60 1.24 -6.89
N VAL A 119 -1.38 1.82 -5.99
CA VAL A 119 -2.79 2.17 -6.21
C VAL A 119 -2.98 3.68 -6.35
N THR A 120 -1.90 4.45 -6.61
CA THR A 120 -1.93 5.91 -6.69
C THR A 120 -2.92 6.41 -7.74
N LEU A 121 -2.97 5.80 -8.92
CA LEU A 121 -3.91 6.18 -9.97
C LEU A 121 -5.35 5.94 -9.54
N GLN A 122 -5.62 4.81 -8.89
CA GLN A 122 -6.96 4.46 -8.40
C GLN A 122 -7.41 5.44 -7.31
N VAL A 123 -6.56 5.71 -6.32
CA VAL A 123 -6.87 6.65 -5.23
C VAL A 123 -7.10 8.06 -5.78
N LYS A 124 -6.24 8.54 -6.68
CA LYS A 124 -6.43 9.86 -7.32
C LYS A 124 -7.71 9.94 -8.14
N ALA A 125 -8.06 8.89 -8.88
CA ALA A 125 -9.30 8.84 -9.63
C ALA A 125 -10.53 8.89 -8.71
N GLN A 126 -10.52 8.12 -7.61
CA GLN A 126 -11.60 8.12 -6.62
C GLN A 126 -11.75 9.50 -5.96
N GLN A 127 -10.65 10.13 -5.57
CA GLN A 127 -10.65 11.50 -5.01
C GLN A 127 -11.21 12.51 -6.01
N ARG A 128 -10.85 12.40 -7.30
CA ARG A 128 -11.36 13.29 -8.34
C ARG A 128 -12.86 13.12 -8.57
N VAL A 129 -13.36 11.89 -8.56
CA VAL A 129 -14.81 11.61 -8.65
C VAL A 129 -15.54 12.24 -7.48
N ALA A 130 -15.09 11.99 -6.25
CA ALA A 130 -15.72 12.56 -5.05
C ALA A 130 -15.72 14.11 -5.05
N GLN A 131 -14.63 14.72 -5.52
CA GLN A 131 -14.55 16.17 -5.68
C GLN A 131 -15.61 16.68 -6.66
N LEU A 132 -15.70 16.06 -7.85
CA LEU A 132 -16.64 16.46 -8.89
C LEU A 132 -18.10 16.27 -8.46
N GLU A 133 -18.40 15.22 -7.70
CA GLU A 133 -19.72 15.00 -7.11
C GLU A 133 -20.11 16.11 -6.12
N GLY A 134 -19.15 16.56 -5.30
CA GLY A 134 -19.33 17.69 -4.40
C GLY A 134 -19.59 19.01 -5.15
N GLU A 135 -18.77 19.31 -6.17
CA GLU A 135 -18.95 20.50 -7.02
C GLU A 135 -20.31 20.47 -7.72
N LEU A 136 -20.72 19.32 -8.26
CA LEU A 136 -22.02 19.15 -8.91
C LEU A 136 -23.20 19.34 -7.95
N ALA A 137 -23.08 18.83 -6.72
CA ALA A 137 -24.10 19.02 -5.69
C ALA A 137 -24.28 20.50 -5.32
N GLN A 138 -23.17 21.24 -5.19
CA GLN A 138 -23.20 22.67 -4.91
C GLN A 138 -23.87 23.45 -6.05
N VAL A 139 -23.46 23.22 -7.31
CA VAL A 139 -24.03 23.91 -8.47
C VAL A 139 -25.53 23.61 -8.62
N LYS A 140 -25.97 22.36 -8.36
CA LYS A 140 -27.39 22.01 -8.37
C LYS A 140 -28.18 22.75 -7.29
N ALA A 141 -27.64 22.90 -6.09
CA ALA A 141 -28.28 23.64 -5.01
C ALA A 141 -28.42 25.14 -5.34
N GLU A 142 -27.37 25.75 -5.88
CA GLU A 142 -27.39 27.16 -6.32
C GLU A 142 -28.42 27.39 -7.45
N LEU A 143 -28.45 26.49 -8.44
CA LEU A 143 -29.42 26.57 -9.53
C LEU A 143 -30.86 26.43 -9.02
N ALA A 144 -31.11 25.53 -8.06
CA ALA A 144 -32.42 25.37 -7.45
C ALA A 144 -32.85 26.63 -6.68
N ALA A 145 -31.93 27.23 -5.92
CA ALA A 145 -32.18 28.48 -5.21
C ALA A 145 -32.53 29.64 -6.17
N LEU A 146 -31.75 29.82 -7.24
CA LEU A 146 -32.00 30.85 -8.25
C LEU A 146 -33.34 30.67 -8.96
N ARG A 147 -33.72 29.43 -9.29
CA ARG A 147 -35.02 29.11 -9.89
C ARG A 147 -36.18 29.43 -8.96
N ALA A 148 -36.03 29.17 -7.65
CA ALA A 148 -37.05 29.52 -6.66
C ALA A 148 -37.24 31.04 -6.55
N THR A 149 -36.17 31.83 -6.60
CA THR A 149 -36.27 33.31 -6.51
C THR A 149 -36.81 33.94 -7.80
N SER A 150 -36.50 33.37 -8.96
CA SER A 150 -36.97 33.89 -10.26
C SER A 150 -38.41 33.53 -10.60
N GLY A 151 -38.96 32.47 -10.00
CA GLY A 151 -40.39 32.12 -10.11
C GLY A 151 -41.35 33.05 -9.35
N LEU A 152 -40.86 33.82 -8.37
CA LEU A 152 -41.64 34.77 -7.58
C LEU A 152 -41.88 36.13 -8.26
N ASN A 153 -41.23 36.40 -9.40
CA ASN A 153 -41.28 37.71 -10.09
C ASN A 153 -42.22 37.75 -11.31
N LYS A 154 -43.14 36.78 -11.44
CA LYS A 154 -44.19 36.79 -12.47
C LYS A 154 -45.57 37.00 -11.84
N THR A 155 -45.90 38.25 -11.53
CA THR A 155 -47.26 38.79 -11.33
C THR A 155 -47.29 40.18 -11.93
#